data_AF-A0A1S2UE25-F1
#
_entry.id   AF-A0A1S2UE25-F1
#
_cell.length_a   1.000
_cell.length_b   1.000
_cell.length_c   1.000
_cell.angle_alpha   90.00
_cell.angle_beta   90.00
_cell.angle_gamma   90.00
#
_symmetry.space_group_name_H-M   'P 1'
#
loop_
_entity.id
_entity.type
_entity.pdbx_description
1 polymer ?
#
loop_
_entity_poly.entity_id
_entity_poly.type
_entity_poly.pdbx_seq_one_letter_code
_entity_poly.pdbx_strand_id
1 'polypeptide(L)' 'MPERTFDLLEEGAQDEVRQLSVELGWSLEHATKEYLQAGRSLAIQAQMEQMKRKAPLLSLVEHKKGLERAERGGADEGPD' A
#
# COMPACT_ATOMS: atom_id res chain seq x y z
N MET A 1 16.45 24.41 -21.84
CA MET A 1 16.95 23.04 -21.59
C MET A 1 15.77 22.25 -21.04
N PRO A 2 15.42 21.08 -21.59
CA PRO A 2 14.37 20.27 -20.97
C PRO A 2 14.80 19.87 -19.56
N GLU A 3 13.89 19.96 -18.59
CA GLU A 3 14.13 19.49 -17.22
C GLU A 3 14.49 18.01 -17.28
N ARG A 4 15.64 17.62 -16.70
CA ARG A 4 16.02 16.21 -16.64
C ARG A 4 15.25 15.58 -15.49
N THR A 5 14.83 14.33 -15.66
CA THR A 5 14.12 13.58 -14.60
C THR A 5 14.88 13.57 -13.27
N PHE A 6 16.21 13.65 -13.32
CA PHE A 6 17.07 13.78 -12.15
C PHE A 6 16.80 15.07 -11.36
N ASP A 7 16.61 16.20 -12.04
CA ASP A 7 16.42 17.52 -11.41
C ASP A 7 15.08 17.62 -10.67
N LEU A 8 14.14 16.70 -10.97
CA LEU A 8 12.83 16.60 -10.34
C LEU A 8 12.84 15.77 -9.05
N LEU A 9 13.95 15.10 -8.73
CA LEU A 9 14.07 14.32 -7.50
C LEU A 9 14.27 15.24 -6.30
N GLU A 10 13.78 14.81 -5.13
CA GLU A 10 14.13 15.46 -3.86
C GLU A 10 15.64 15.44 -3.62
N GLU A 11 16.16 16.41 -2.88
CA GLU A 11 17.60 16.61 -2.67
C GLU A 11 18.32 15.35 -2.16
N GLY A 12 17.73 14.64 -1.19
CA GLY A 12 18.29 13.38 -0.70
C GLY A 12 18.34 12.28 -1.76
N ALA A 13 17.31 12.17 -2.61
CA ALA A 13 17.30 11.21 -3.71
C ALA A 13 18.30 11.60 -4.81
N GLN A 14 18.54 12.89 -5.04
CA GLN A 14 19.59 13.33 -5.96
C GLN A 14 20.98 12.90 -5.48
N ASP A 15 21.26 13.00 -4.18
CA ASP A 15 22.54 12.60 -3.60
C ASP A 15 22.77 11.09 -3.69
N GLU A 16 21.75 10.29 -3.37
CA GLU A 16 21.79 8.84 -3.55
C GLU A 16 22.04 8.45 -5.01
N VAL A 17 21.33 9.08 -5.96
CA VAL A 17 21.51 8.80 -7.39
C VAL A 17 22.90 9.21 -7.89
N ARG A 18 23.46 10.33 -7.40
CA ARG A 18 24.84 10.73 -7.71
C ARG A 18 25.83 9.69 -7.19
N GLN A 19 25.67 9.24 -5.96
CA GLN A 19 26.53 8.23 -5.36
C GLN A 19 26.46 6.92 -6.15
N LEU A 20 25.26 6.42 -6.46
CA LEU A 20 25.07 5.20 -7.27
C LEU A 20 25.68 5.33 -8.67
N SER A 21 25.53 6.50 -9.31
CA SER A 21 26.14 6.77 -10.61
C SER A 21 27.66 6.63 -10.57
N VAL A 22 28.30 7.16 -9.52
CA VAL A 22 29.75 7.05 -9.33
C VAL A 22 30.17 5.61 -8.99
N GLU A 23 29.50 4.97 -8.03
CA GLU A 23 29.85 3.64 -7.53
C GLU A 23 29.71 2.56 -8.61
N LEU A 24 28.70 2.67 -9.47
CA LEU A 24 28.38 1.68 -10.50
C LEU A 24 28.94 2.05 -11.87
N GLY A 25 29.58 3.22 -12.01
CA GLY A 25 30.07 3.73 -13.28
C GLY A 25 28.96 3.99 -14.30
N TRP A 26 27.75 4.30 -13.82
CA TRP A 26 26.59 4.56 -14.65
C TRP A 26 26.47 6.03 -15.01
N SER A 27 25.82 6.32 -16.15
CA SER A 27 25.38 7.68 -16.42
C SER A 27 24.33 8.11 -15.41
N LEU A 28 24.28 9.41 -15.10
CA LEU A 28 23.30 9.96 -14.16
C LEU A 28 21.86 9.67 -14.61
N GLU A 29 21.59 9.70 -15.91
CA GLU A 29 20.28 9.38 -16.47
C GLU A 29 19.91 7.90 -16.26
N HIS A 30 20.86 6.98 -16.45
CA HIS A 30 20.61 5.56 -16.23
C HIS A 30 20.41 5.27 -14.74
N ALA A 31 21.27 5.81 -13.87
CA ALA A 31 21.11 5.68 -12.43
C ALA A 31 19.76 6.23 -11.93
N THR A 32 19.31 7.37 -12.48
CA THR A 32 17.98 7.94 -12.18
C THR A 32 16.84 6.98 -12.56
N LYS A 33 16.92 6.34 -13.74
CA LYS A 33 15.90 5.40 -14.21
C LYS A 33 15.84 4.15 -13.32
N GLU A 34 17.00 3.57 -13.02
CA GLU A 34 17.09 2.37 -12.17
C GLU A 34 16.64 2.67 -10.73
N TYR A 35 17.00 3.83 -10.19
CA TYR A 35 16.56 4.29 -8.87
C TYR A 35 15.03 4.37 -8.77
N LEU A 36 14.39 5.02 -9.75
CA LEU A 36 12.93 5.12 -9.80
C LEU A 36 12.25 3.75 -9.98
N GLN A 37 12.85 2.86 -10.77
CA GLN A 37 12.34 1.50 -10.98
C GLN A 37 12.44 0.66 -9.70
N ALA A 38 13.54 0.77 -8.96
CA ALA A 38 13.73 0.13 -7.67
C ALA A 38 12.72 0.66 -6.65
N GLY A 39 12.54 1.98 -6.56
CA GLY A 39 11.55 2.61 -5.67
C GLY A 39 10.12 2.12 -5.93
N ARG A 40 9.71 2.02 -7.20
CA ARG A 40 8.39 1.46 -7.56
C ARG A 40 8.24 0.00 -7.13
N SER A 41 9.28 -0.80 -7.34
CA SER A 41 9.29 -2.23 -6.96
C SER A 41 9.14 -2.40 -5.45
N LEU A 42 9.84 -1.59 -4.66
CA LEU A 42 9.74 -1.60 -3.20
C LEU A 42 8.37 -1.14 -2.70
N ALA A 43 7.79 -0.10 -3.31
CA ALA A 43 6.44 0.35 -2.96
C ALA A 43 5.39 -0.75 -3.19
N ILE A 44 5.48 -1.49 -4.30
CA ILE A 44 4.60 -2.62 -4.58
C ILE A 44 4.78 -3.73 -3.54
N GLN A 45 6.03 -4.08 -3.20
CA GLN A 45 6.30 -5.09 -2.18
C GLN A 45 5.73 -4.69 -0.81
N ALA A 46 5.93 -3.43 -0.40
CA ALA A 46 5.39 -2.90 0.84
C ALA A 46 3.86 -2.95 0.86
N GLN A 47 3.21 -2.63 -0.26
CA GLN A 47 1.75 -2.73 -0.40
C GLN A 47 1.28 -4.20 -0.31
N MET A 48 1.99 -5.14 -0.93
CA MET A 48 1.67 -6.57 -0.83
C MET A 48 1.80 -7.08 0.60
N GLU A 49 2.83 -6.67 1.34
CA GLU A 49 3.00 -7.01 2.76
C GLU A 49 1.87 -6.43 3.64
N GLN A 50 1.40 -5.22 3.34
CA GLN A 50 0.23 -4.66 4.01
C GLN A 50 -1.04 -5.47 3.73
N MET A 51 -1.25 -5.95 2.50
CA MET A 51 -2.40 -6.80 2.16
C MET A 51 -2.32 -8.20 2.77
N LYS A 52 -1.12 -8.74 3.01
CA LYS A 52 -0.92 -10.02 3.72
C LYS A 52 -1.30 -9.95 5.20
N ARG A 53 -1.29 -8.76 5.81
CA ARG A 53 -1.90 -8.59 7.14
C ARG A 53 -3.39 -8.85 6.98
N LYS A 54 -3.82 -10.05 7.38
CA LYS A 54 -5.21 -10.53 7.32
C LYS A 54 -6.14 -9.36 7.57
N ALA A 55 -7.06 -9.11 6.63
CA ALA A 55 -8.20 -8.24 6.87
C ALA A 55 -8.76 -8.60 8.26
N PRO A 56 -9.05 -7.62 9.14
CA PRO A 56 -9.73 -7.94 10.39
C PRO A 56 -10.94 -8.77 9.99
N LEU A 57 -10.93 -10.04 10.39
CA LEU A 57 -12.09 -10.90 10.26
C LEU A 57 -13.14 -10.16 11.08
N LEU A 58 -13.98 -9.35 10.41
CA LEU A 58 -15.20 -8.84 10.98
C LEU A 58 -15.86 -10.07 11.57
N SER A 59 -15.82 -10.17 12.89
CA SER A 59 -16.25 -11.36 13.59
C SER A 59 -17.75 -11.44 13.34
N LEU A 60 -18.14 -12.22 12.34
CA LEU A 60 -19.51 -12.60 12.04
C LEU A 60 -20.18 -13.33 13.23
N VAL A 61 -19.41 -13.57 14.30
CA VAL A 61 -19.85 -14.15 15.57
C VAL A 61 -20.96 -13.30 16.22
N GLU A 62 -20.97 -11.97 16.07
CA GLU A 62 -22.04 -11.14 16.65
C GLU A 62 -23.30 -11.09 15.78
N HIS A 63 -23.19 -11.29 14.47
CA HIS A 63 -24.33 -11.27 13.56
C HIS A 63 -25.18 -12.55 13.67
N LYS A 64 -24.57 -13.69 14.00
CA LYS A 64 -25.31 -14.95 14.20
C LYS A 64 -26.21 -14.92 15.45
N LYS A 65 -25.76 -14.27 16.54
CA LYS A 65 -26.58 -14.04 17.74
C LYS A 65 -27.76 -13.10 17.47
N GLY A 66 -27.58 -12.09 16.63
CA GLY A 66 -28.67 -11.21 16.22
C GLY A 66 -29.77 -11.94 15.43
N LEU A 67 -29.37 -12.87 14.56
CA LEU A 67 -30.30 -13.67 13.75
C LEU A 67 -31.09 -14.68 14.59
N GLU A 68 -30.44 -15.42 15.50
CA GLU A 68 -31.12 -16.36 16.39
C GLU A 68 -32.09 -15.65 17.37
N ARG A 69 -31.79 -14.39 17.74
CA ARG A 69 -32.68 -13.58 18.58
C ARG A 69 -33.92 -13.10 17.82
N ALA A 70 -33.77 -12.79 16.53
CA ALA A 70 -34.89 -12.43 15.66
C ALA A 70 -35.83 -13.63 15.40
N GLU A 71 -35.28 -14.84 15.25
CA GLU A 71 -36.08 -16.06 15.03
C GLU A 71 -36.83 -16.52 16.29
N ARG A 72 -36.38 -16.18 17.50
CA ARG A 72 -37.08 -16.50 18.76
C ARG A 72 -38.09 -15.43 19.24
N GLY A 73 -38.10 -14.24 18.64
CA GLY A 73 -38.97 -13.13 19.04
C GLY A 73 -40.19 -12.90 18.15
N GLY A 74 -40.43 -13.77 17.17
CA GLY A 74 -41.53 -13.65 16.19
C GLY A 74 -42.78 -14.43 16.56
N ALA A 75 -43.24 -14.34 17.80
CA ALA A 75 -44.59 -14.73 18.19
C ALA A 75 -45.00 -13.88 19.40
N ASP A 76 -46.24 -13.42 19.38
CA ASP A 76 -46.94 -12.69 20.43
C ASP A 76 -46.81 -11.16 20.44
N GLU A 77 -47.81 -10.53 19.81
CA GLU A 77 -48.79 -9.64 20.45
C GLU A 77 -49.21 -8.55 19.45
N GLY A 78 -50.44 -8.70 18.92
CA GLY A 78 -51.13 -7.60 18.28
C GLY A 78 -51.58 -6.57 19.32
N PRO A 79 -51.90 -5.34 18.90
CA PRO A 79 -52.76 -4.47 19.69
C PRO A 79 -54.02 -4.05 18.92
N ASP A 80 -55.14 -4.21 19.65
CA ASP A 80 -56.48 -3.57 19.58
C ASP A 80 -57.26 -3.55 18.26
#